data_AF-A0A661DMZ0-F1
#
_entry.id   AF-A0A661DMZ0-F1
#
_cell.length_a   1.000
_cell.length_b   1.000
_cell.length_c   1.000
_cell.angle_alpha   90.00
_cell.angle_beta   90.00
_cell.angle_gamma   90.00
#
_symmetry.space_group_name_H-M   'P 1'
#
loop_
_entity.id
_entity.type
_entity.pdbx_description
1 polymer ?
#
loop_
_entity_poly.entity_id
_entity_poly.type
_entity_poly.pdbx_seq_one_letter_code
_entity_poly.pdbx_strand_id
1 'polypeptide(L)'
;MDFDSLSKEQQVMVAMRKTLANIIKDTTPEPGMIHSLSKDTVEDIKACFALIAARERELMEAMGVENNARPRFIDEPQSAEVVKFHKP
;
A
#
# COMPACT_ATOMS: atom_id res chain seq x y z
N MET A 1 -10.92 6.91 -4.59
CA MET A 1 -10.11 8.06 -5.03
C MET A 1 -10.06 8.03 -6.54
N ASP A 2 -10.36 9.15 -7.18
CA ASP A 2 -10.22 9.30 -8.61
C ASP A 2 -8.73 9.49 -8.96
N PHE A 3 -8.21 8.82 -9.99
CA PHE A 3 -6.78 8.86 -10.31
C PHE A 3 -6.33 10.26 -10.72
N ASP A 4 -7.17 10.97 -11.46
CA ASP A 4 -6.87 12.33 -11.94
C ASP A 4 -6.88 13.37 -10.81
N SER A 5 -7.51 13.05 -9.68
CA SER A 5 -7.50 13.88 -8.47
C SER A 5 -6.25 13.73 -7.61
N LEU A 6 -5.39 12.75 -7.90
CA LEU A 6 -4.15 12.50 -7.17
C LEU A 6 -3.05 13.50 -7.55
N SER A 7 -2.10 13.72 -6.65
CA SER A 7 -0.88 14.47 -6.98
C SER A 7 -0.08 13.72 -8.06
N LYS A 8 0.77 14.44 -8.82
CA LYS A 8 1.61 13.82 -9.84
C LYS A 8 2.46 12.66 -9.28
N GLU A 9 2.99 12.83 -8.08
CA GLU A 9 3.82 11.80 -7.45
C GLU A 9 2.98 10.56 -7.07
N GLN A 10 1.77 10.75 -6.54
CA GLN A 10 0.84 9.66 -6.26
C GLN A 10 0.41 8.93 -7.55
N GLN A 11 0.16 9.67 -8.63
CA GLN A 11 -0.15 9.08 -9.94
C GLN A 11 0.99 8.19 -10.43
N VAL A 12 2.25 8.66 -10.31
CA VAL A 12 3.44 7.88 -10.67
C VAL A 12 3.54 6.62 -9.81
N MET A 13 3.35 6.72 -8.49
CA MET A 13 3.40 5.55 -7.60
C MET A 13 2.33 4.50 -7.94
N VAL A 14 1.10 4.94 -8.17
CA VAL A 14 0.00 4.06 -8.60
C VAL A 14 0.32 3.41 -9.94
N ALA A 15 0.84 4.17 -10.91
CA ALA A 15 1.20 3.65 -12.23
C ALA A 15 2.33 2.61 -12.13
N MET A 16 3.41 2.91 -11.41
CA MET A 16 4.54 1.98 -11.20
C MET A 16 4.08 0.68 -10.53
N ARG A 17 3.31 0.78 -9.45
CA ARG A 17 2.79 -0.38 -8.73
C ARG A 17 1.91 -1.27 -9.62
N LYS A 18 1.00 -0.67 -10.40
CA LYS A 18 0.12 -1.41 -11.32
C LYS A 18 0.93 -2.10 -12.43
N THR A 19 1.88 -1.40 -13.04
CA THR A 19 2.72 -1.95 -14.10
C THR A 19 3.52 -3.15 -13.61
N LEU A 20 4.22 -3.02 -12.49
CA LEU A 20 4.98 -4.13 -11.90
C LEU A 20 4.07 -5.30 -11.50
N ALA A 21 2.88 -5.03 -10.97
CA ALA A 21 1.93 -6.08 -10.59
C ALA A 21 1.42 -6.86 -11.81
N ASN A 22 1.19 -6.19 -12.94
CA ASN A 22 0.81 -6.86 -14.18
C ASN A 22 1.96 -7.72 -14.71
N ILE A 23 3.19 -7.20 -14.73
CA ILE A 23 4.37 -7.98 -15.13
C ILE A 23 4.51 -9.24 -14.26
N ILE A 24 4.35 -9.13 -12.94
CA ILE A 24 4.41 -10.29 -12.05
C ILE A 24 3.30 -11.29 -12.37
N LYS A 25 2.06 -10.84 -12.58
CA LYS A 25 0.96 -11.73 -12.97
C LYS A 25 1.26 -12.50 -14.26
N ASP A 26 1.80 -11.81 -15.26
CA ASP A 26 2.10 -12.41 -16.57
C ASP A 26 3.31 -13.36 -16.53
N THR A 27 4.22 -13.14 -15.57
CA THR A 27 5.46 -13.93 -15.45
C THR A 27 5.40 -15.01 -14.37
N THR A 28 4.39 -14.98 -13.48
CA THR A 28 4.20 -16.01 -12.44
C THR A 28 3.69 -17.29 -13.10
N PRO A 29 4.47 -18.37 -13.08
CA PRO A 29 4.09 -19.61 -13.72
C PRO A 29 3.06 -20.38 -12.87
N GLU A 30 2.39 -21.36 -13.47
CA GLU A 30 1.55 -22.29 -12.72
C GLU A 30 2.38 -23.14 -11.74
N PRO A 31 1.77 -23.67 -10.65
CA PRO A 31 2.48 -24.51 -9.69
C PRO A 31 3.20 -25.68 -10.38
N GLY A 32 4.50 -25.84 -10.09
CA GLY A 32 5.33 -26.90 -10.66
C GLY A 32 6.07 -26.53 -11.95
N MET A 33 5.81 -25.34 -12.51
CA MET A 33 6.54 -24.79 -13.65
C MET A 33 7.69 -23.87 -13.20
N ILE A 34 8.72 -23.74 -14.04
CA ILE A 34 9.88 -22.87 -13.76
C ILE A 34 9.48 -21.41 -14.05
N HIS A 35 9.87 -20.48 -13.17
CA HIS A 35 9.62 -19.06 -13.36
C HIS A 35 10.52 -18.49 -14.46
N SER A 36 9.96 -17.66 -15.34
CA SER A 36 10.69 -17.00 -16.43
C SER A 36 11.71 -15.94 -15.98
N LEU A 37 11.65 -15.54 -14.70
CA LEU A 37 12.53 -14.55 -14.09
C LEU A 37 13.51 -15.26 -13.16
N SER A 38 14.72 -14.70 -13.04
CA SER A 38 15.68 -15.19 -12.05
C SER A 38 15.17 -14.93 -10.63
N LYS A 39 15.66 -15.71 -9.65
CA LYS A 39 15.32 -15.48 -8.24
C LYS A 39 15.71 -14.08 -7.79
N ASP A 40 16.89 -13.61 -8.19
CA ASP A 40 17.39 -12.28 -7.83
C ASP A 40 16.47 -11.18 -8.38
N THR A 41 16.03 -11.30 -9.63
CA THR A 41 15.07 -10.37 -10.23
C THR A 41 13.73 -10.35 -9.48
N VAL A 42 13.25 -11.50 -9.01
CA VAL A 42 12.02 -11.57 -8.21
C VAL A 42 12.20 -10.85 -6.87
N GLU A 43 13.35 -11.02 -6.22
CA GLU A 43 13.65 -10.32 -4.96
C GLU A 43 13.80 -8.80 -5.17
N ASP A 44 14.44 -8.37 -6.26
CA ASP A 44 14.53 -6.95 -6.61
C ASP A 44 13.15 -6.31 -6.81
N ILE A 45 12.22 -7.02 -7.48
CA ILE A 45 10.85 -6.54 -7.66
C ILE A 45 10.12 -6.43 -6.32
N LYS A 46 10.27 -7.41 -5.42
CA LYS A 46 9.70 -7.34 -4.06
C LYS A 46 10.24 -6.14 -3.29
N ALA A 47 11.55 -5.91 -3.33
CA ALA A 47 12.18 -4.76 -2.70
C ALA A 47 11.64 -3.44 -3.29
N CYS A 48 11.44 -3.38 -4.61
CA CYS A 48 10.84 -2.22 -5.26
C CYS A 48 9.40 -1.96 -4.79
N PHE A 49 8.57 -3.00 -4.66
CA PHE A 49 7.22 -2.86 -4.09
C PHE A 49 7.24 -2.32 -2.65
N ALA A 50 8.20 -2.75 -1.84
CA ALA A 50 8.35 -2.23 -0.48
C ALA A 50 8.69 -0.73 -0.46
N LEU A 51 9.57 -0.28 -1.37
CA LEU A 51 9.90 1.14 -1.53
C LEU A 51 8.70 1.96 -2.00
N ILE A 52 7.94 1.45 -2.98
CA ILE A 52 6.71 2.12 -3.45
C ILE A 52 5.70 2.25 -2.30
N ALA A 53 5.46 1.18 -1.54
CA ALA A 53 4.53 1.20 -0.42
C ALA A 53 4.98 2.17 0.69
N ALA A 54 6.28 2.23 0.99
CA ALA A 54 6.83 3.20 1.94
C ALA A 54 6.58 4.63 1.47
N ARG A 55 6.81 4.91 0.18
CA ARG A 55 6.59 6.25 -0.37
C ARG A 55 5.11 6.64 -0.46
N GLU A 56 4.24 5.72 -0.85
CA GLU A 56 2.79 5.93 -0.83
C GLU A 56 2.31 6.30 0.58
N ARG A 57 2.84 5.63 1.62
CA ARG A 57 2.55 5.96 3.03
C ARG A 57 3.02 7.36 3.41
N GLU A 58 4.27 7.73 3.10
CA GLU A 58 4.81 9.07 3.38
C GLU A 58 3.95 10.17 2.74
N LEU A 59 3.48 9.97 1.50
CA LEU A 59 2.61 10.91 0.81
C LEU A 59 1.24 11.04 1.48
N MET A 60 0.67 9.94 1.98
CA MET A 60 -0.58 9.99 2.74
C MET A 60 -0.43 10.71 4.07
N GLU A 61 0.64 10.42 4.82
CA GLU A 61 0.96 11.06 6.09
C GLU A 61 1.15 12.57 5.91
N ALA A 62 1.85 13.01 4.85
CA ALA A 62 2.03 14.41 4.51
C ALA A 62 0.70 15.14 4.20
N MET A 63 -0.32 14.42 3.74
CA MET A 63 -1.67 14.96 3.50
C MET A 63 -2.56 14.93 4.74
N GLY A 64 -2.05 14.47 5.89
CA GLY A 64 -2.83 14.31 7.11
C GLY A 64 -3.89 13.20 7.01
N VAL A 65 -3.78 12.31 6.02
CA VAL A 65 -4.66 11.16 5.89
C VAL A 65 -4.13 10.08 6.83
N GLU A 66 -4.71 9.99 8.03
CA GLU A 66 -4.44 8.86 8.92
C GLU A 66 -4.81 7.55 8.21
N ASN A 67 -3.90 6.58 8.28
CA ASN A 67 -4.09 5.26 7.69
C ASN A 67 -5.06 4.43 8.54
N ASN A 68 -6.33 4.84 8.56
CA ASN A 68 -7.43 4.21 9.29
C ASN A 68 -7.88 2.88 8.67
N ALA A 69 -7.19 2.40 7.65
CA ALA A 69 -7.51 1.16 6.95
C ALA A 69 -6.95 -0.09 7.63
N ARG A 70 -6.21 0.04 8.76
CA ARG A 70 -5.80 -1.15 9.54
C ARG A 70 -7.05 -1.82 10.12
N PRO A 71 -7.37 -3.06 9.71
CA PRO A 71 -8.47 -3.80 10.31
C PRO A 71 -8.21 -3.94 11.81
N ARG A 72 -9.22 -3.61 12.61
CA ARG A 72 -9.22 -3.85 14.06
C ARG A 72 -10.13 -5.03 14.37
N PHE A 73 -9.80 -5.76 15.42
CA PHE A 73 -10.73 -6.77 15.92
C PHE A 73 -11.92 -6.08 16.59
N ILE A 74 -13.11 -6.69 16.53
CA ILE A 74 -14.35 -6.11 17.09
C ILE A 74 -14.29 -5.96 18.61
N ASP A 75 -13.45 -6.74 19.27
CA ASP A 75 -13.20 -6.79 20.71
C ASP A 75 -11.95 -6.01 21.13
N GLU A 76 -11.27 -5.34 20.20
CA GLU A 76 -10.09 -4.54 20.49
C GLU A 76 -10.48 -3.32 21.35
N PRO A 77 -9.88 -3.14 22.55
CA PRO A 77 -10.20 -2.00 23.42
C PRO A 77 -9.76 -0.69 22.75
N GLN A 78 -10.66 0.29 22.68
CA GLN A 78 -10.33 1.61 22.13
C GLN A 78 -9.29 2.30 23.01
N SER A 79 -8.24 2.85 22.37
CA SER A 79 -7.15 3.55 23.06
C SER A 79 -7.55 4.88 23.69
N ALA A 80 -8.74 5.40 23.39
CA ALA A 80 -9.22 6.67 23.91
C ALA A 80 -10.71 6.58 24.27
N GLU A 81 -11.04 6.89 25.52
CA GLU A 81 -12.40 7.07 25.99
C GLU A 81 -12.77 8.56 25.87
N VAL A 82 -13.74 8.90 25.03
CA VAL A 82 -14.19 10.28 24.84
C VAL A 82 -15.09 10.68 26.01
N VAL A 83 -14.51 11.37 27.01
CA VAL A 83 -15.26 11.92 28.14
C VAL A 83 -15.96 13.22 27.72
N LYS A 84 -17.30 13.26 27.80
CA LYS A 84 -18.09 14.46 27.53
C LYS A 84 -18.17 15.32 28.79
N PHE A 85 -17.58 16.52 28.74
CA PHE A 85 -17.76 17.52 29.78
C PHE A 85 -19.04 18.32 29.55
N HIS A 86 -19.91 18.36 30.55
CA HIS A 86 -21.03 19.31 30.57
C HIS A 86 -20.54 20.65 31.13
N LYS A 87 -20.92 21.76 30.47
CA LYS A 87 -20.62 23.11 30.95
C LYS A 87 -21.42 23.37 32.25
N PRO A 88 -20.81 24.02 33.27
CA PRO A 88 -21.49 24.32 34.54
C PRO A 88 -22.72 25.23 34.35
#